data_AF-A0A6I2R840-F1
#
_entry.id   AF-A0A6I2R840-F1
#
_cell.length_a   1.000
_cell.length_b   1.000
_cell.length_c   1.000
_cell.angle_alpha   90.00
_cell.angle_beta   90.00
_cell.angle_gamma   90.00
#
_symmetry.space_group_name_H-M   'P 1'
#
loop_
_entity.id
_entity.type
_entity.pdbx_description
1 polymer ?
#
loop_
_entity_poly.entity_id
_entity_poly.type
_entity_poly.pdbx_seq_one_letter_code
_entity_poly.pdbx_strand_id
1 'polypeptide(L)'
;MNQLYERIRVLCEEKNITIGELSRQAKLNDDDRQALKRGRWMNISLGAAKDIARVLGVSIDSLAEYEPPNLLSSLSRTQLQQAVEAYEAIVRREVVEDRFRERGLDPKEYPACFEEALGQYSDALDSQLLEEEALERIAEYLSKMVADI
;
A
#
# COMPACT_ATOMS: atom_id res chain seq x y z
N MET A 1 5.89 9.70 -5.05
CA MET A 1 4.73 10.09 -5.88
C MET A 1 4.68 11.59 -6.00
N ASN A 2 4.39 12.16 -7.17
CA ASN A 2 4.31 13.62 -7.34
C ASN A 2 2.95 14.12 -6.80
N GLN A 3 2.98 14.82 -5.67
CA GLN A 3 1.81 15.31 -4.92
C GLN A 3 0.86 16.13 -5.81
N LEU A 4 1.42 16.91 -6.74
CA LEU A 4 0.66 17.80 -7.59
C LEU A 4 -0.07 17.08 -8.74
N TYR A 5 0.50 15.98 -9.24
CA TYR A 5 -0.21 15.14 -10.21
C TYR A 5 -1.48 14.52 -9.59
N GLU A 6 -1.39 14.04 -8.35
CA GLU A 6 -2.56 13.54 -7.62
C GLU A 6 -3.58 14.65 -7.36
N ARG A 7 -3.15 15.88 -7.05
CA ARG A 7 -4.07 17.03 -6.95
C ARG A 7 -4.87 17.24 -8.23
N ILE A 8 -4.18 17.28 -9.36
CA ILE A 8 -4.82 17.49 -10.67
C ILE A 8 -5.76 16.35 -10.99
N ARG A 9 -5.35 15.11 -10.68
CA ARG A 9 -6.20 13.94 -10.86
C ARG A 9 -7.48 14.03 -10.03
N VAL A 10 -7.38 14.36 -8.74
CA VAL A 10 -8.54 14.54 -7.86
C VAL A 10 -9.45 15.66 -8.36
N LEU A 11 -8.88 16.81 -8.75
CA LEU A 11 -9.67 17.92 -9.32
C LEU A 11 -10.34 17.55 -10.65
N CYS A 12 -9.70 16.71 -11.45
CA CYS A 12 -10.29 16.13 -12.66
C CYS A 12 -11.46 15.21 -12.32
N GLU A 13 -11.32 14.33 -11.32
CA GLU A 13 -12.37 13.44 -10.83
C GLU A 13 -13.57 14.24 -10.26
N GLU A 14 -13.32 15.26 -9.43
CA GLU A 14 -14.35 16.17 -8.88
C GLU A 14 -15.15 16.88 -9.98
N LYS A 15 -14.49 17.20 -11.11
CA LYS A 15 -15.10 17.90 -12.24
C LYS A 15 -15.61 16.96 -13.32
N ASN A 16 -15.49 15.65 -13.11
CA ASN A 16 -15.89 14.61 -14.04
C ASN A 16 -15.27 14.79 -15.45
N ILE A 17 -14.00 15.18 -15.48
CA ILE A 17 -13.21 15.31 -16.71
C ILE A 17 -11.98 14.41 -16.64
N THR A 18 -11.55 13.89 -17.78
CA THR A 18 -10.32 13.11 -17.87
C THR A 18 -9.08 14.00 -17.99
N ILE A 19 -7.91 13.50 -17.60
CA ILE A 19 -6.61 14.17 -17.84
C ILE A 19 -6.39 14.46 -19.34
N GLY A 20 -6.91 13.59 -20.22
CA GLY A 20 -6.86 13.80 -21.67
C GLY A 20 -7.74 14.97 -22.13
N GLU A 21 -8.92 15.14 -21.55
CA GLU A 21 -9.79 16.29 -21.80
C GLU A 21 -9.22 17.57 -21.23
N LEU A 22 -8.68 17.54 -20.00
CA LEU A 22 -7.95 18.65 -19.40
C LEU A 22 -6.83 19.11 -20.33
N SER A 23 -6.01 18.17 -20.84
CA SER A 23 -4.90 18.49 -21.74
C SER A 23 -5.35 19.18 -23.04
N ARG A 24 -6.52 18.78 -23.57
CA ARG A 24 -7.12 19.39 -24.77
C ARG A 24 -7.68 20.77 -24.48
N GLN A 25 -8.41 20.93 -23.37
CA GLN A 25 -9.02 22.20 -22.98
C GLN A 25 -7.98 23.25 -22.58
N ALA A 26 -6.90 22.82 -21.91
CA ALA A 26 -5.76 23.66 -21.54
C ALA A 26 -4.78 23.89 -22.70
N LYS A 27 -5.05 23.33 -23.89
CA LYS A 27 -4.23 23.49 -25.12
C LYS A 27 -2.74 23.20 -24.89
N LEU A 28 -2.45 22.15 -24.11
CA LEU A 28 -1.08 21.76 -23.80
C LEU A 28 -0.32 21.31 -25.04
N ASN A 29 0.92 21.78 -25.19
CA ASN A 29 1.85 21.26 -26.21
C ASN A 29 2.29 19.83 -25.84
N ASP A 30 2.98 19.14 -26.76
CA ASP A 30 3.38 17.74 -26.54
C ASP A 30 4.33 17.55 -25.35
N ASP A 31 5.24 18.49 -25.14
CA ASP A 31 6.19 18.42 -24.02
C ASP A 31 5.48 18.56 -22.67
N ASP A 32 4.57 19.55 -22.55
CA ASP A 32 3.76 19.78 -21.37
C ASP A 32 2.79 18.60 -21.12
N ARG A 33 2.21 18.01 -22.16
CA ARG A 33 1.37 16.80 -22.04
C ARG A 33 2.15 15.60 -21.52
N GLN A 34 3.36 15.40 -22.03
CA GLN A 34 4.24 14.32 -21.60
C GLN A 34 4.74 14.54 -20.17
N ALA A 35 5.07 15.79 -19.82
CA ALA A 35 5.43 16.18 -18.47
C ALA A 35 4.27 15.95 -17.50
N LEU A 36 3.04 16.30 -17.86
CA LEU A 36 1.84 16.04 -17.07
C LEU A 36 1.61 14.54 -16.85
N LYS A 37 1.61 13.74 -17.91
CA LYS A 37 1.40 12.28 -17.84
C LYS A 37 2.46 11.56 -17.00
N ARG A 38 3.69 12.05 -17.01
CA ARG A 38 4.81 11.48 -16.25
C ARG A 38 4.90 12.04 -14.83
N GLY A 39 3.96 12.90 -14.41
CA GLY A 39 4.01 13.58 -13.12
C GLY A 39 5.29 14.39 -12.96
N ARG A 40 5.72 15.12 -13.99
CA ARG A 40 6.90 16.02 -13.97
C ARG A 40 6.47 17.47 -14.05
N TRP A 41 5.70 17.92 -13.06
CA TRP A 41 5.13 19.27 -13.07
C TRP A 41 6.15 20.40 -13.17
N MET A 42 7.35 20.25 -12.57
CA MET A 42 8.43 21.25 -12.70
C MET A 42 8.90 21.47 -14.14
N ASN A 43 8.57 20.54 -15.05
CA ASN A 43 8.90 20.64 -16.46
C ASN A 43 7.72 21.17 -17.30
N ILE A 44 6.59 21.50 -16.66
CA ILE A 44 5.46 22.13 -17.33
C ILE A 44 5.70 23.63 -17.35
N SER A 45 5.46 24.23 -18.51
CA SER A 45 5.58 25.67 -18.67
C SER A 45 4.62 26.43 -17.74
N LEU A 46 5.02 27.60 -17.25
CA LEU A 46 4.14 28.43 -16.41
C LEU A 46 2.82 28.76 -17.12
N GLY A 47 2.85 28.96 -18.44
CA GLY A 47 1.66 29.16 -19.27
C GLY A 47 0.70 27.98 -19.21
N ALA A 48 1.21 26.76 -19.42
CA ALA A 48 0.44 25.53 -19.29
C ALA A 48 -0.14 25.35 -17.87
N ALA A 49 0.63 25.67 -16.83
CA ALA A 49 0.14 25.65 -15.45
C ALA A 49 -1.05 26.61 -15.24
N LYS A 50 -0.99 27.83 -15.81
CA LYS A 50 -2.13 28.78 -15.76
C LYS A 50 -3.37 28.23 -16.45
N ASP A 51 -3.17 27.61 -17.61
CA ASP A 51 -4.26 27.08 -18.42
C ASP A 51 -4.93 25.88 -17.76
N ILE A 52 -4.15 25.00 -17.14
CA ILE A 52 -4.65 23.88 -16.32
C ILE A 52 -5.45 24.40 -15.13
N ALA A 53 -4.91 25.36 -14.37
CA ALA A 53 -5.60 25.95 -13.22
C ALA A 53 -6.94 26.59 -13.63
N ARG A 54 -6.94 27.29 -14.77
CA ARG A 54 -8.13 27.91 -15.35
C ARG A 54 -9.20 26.89 -15.76
N VAL A 55 -8.83 25.80 -16.43
CA VAL A 55 -9.77 24.72 -16.79
C VAL A 55 -10.33 24.05 -15.54
N LEU A 56 -9.48 23.82 -14.56
CA LEU A 56 -9.88 23.27 -13.27
C LEU A 56 -10.59 24.32 -12.38
N GLY A 57 -10.71 25.58 -12.79
CA GLY A 57 -11.38 26.63 -12.02
C GLY A 57 -10.76 26.86 -10.63
N VAL A 58 -9.45 26.66 -10.51
CA VAL A 58 -8.68 26.84 -9.26
C VAL A 58 -7.55 27.85 -9.47
N SER A 59 -6.95 28.36 -8.40
CA SER A 59 -5.74 29.19 -8.51
C SER A 59 -4.50 28.34 -8.79
N ILE A 60 -3.49 28.93 -9.42
CA ILE A 60 -2.20 28.25 -9.63
C ILE A 60 -1.57 27.87 -8.28
N ASP A 61 -1.70 28.73 -7.29
CA ASP A 61 -1.17 28.50 -5.94
C ASP A 61 -1.85 27.28 -5.28
N SER A 62 -3.16 27.09 -5.47
CA SER A 62 -3.88 25.93 -4.95
C SER A 62 -3.52 24.59 -5.63
N LEU A 63 -2.86 24.62 -6.80
CA LEU A 63 -2.25 23.43 -7.39
C LEU A 63 -0.91 23.12 -6.69
N ALA A 64 -0.14 24.15 -6.33
CA ALA A 64 1.17 24.03 -5.71
C ALA A 64 1.13 23.68 -4.21
N GLU A 65 0.09 24.13 -3.50
CA GLU A 65 -0.08 23.97 -2.05
C GLU A 65 -0.78 22.67 -1.63
N TYR A 66 -0.98 21.72 -2.55
CA TYR A 66 -1.61 20.45 -2.18
C TYR A 66 -0.67 19.56 -1.39
N GLU A 67 -0.84 19.58 -0.06
CA GLU A 67 -0.45 18.45 0.76
C GLU A 67 -1.38 17.28 0.43
N PRO A 68 -0.86 16.11 0.00
CA PRO A 68 -1.69 14.93 -0.12
C PRO A 68 -2.35 14.70 1.24
N PRO A 69 -3.66 14.39 1.30
CA PRO A 69 -4.28 14.04 2.56
C PRO A 69 -3.41 12.97 3.18
N ASN A 70 -2.87 13.24 4.36
CA ASN A 70 -2.11 12.25 5.09
C ASN A 70 -3.12 11.14 5.36
N LEU A 71 -3.09 10.08 4.54
CA LEU A 71 -4.14 9.07 4.53
C LEU A 71 -4.26 8.45 5.93
N LEU A 72 -3.16 8.37 6.67
CA LEU A 72 -3.14 7.95 8.07
C LEU A 72 -3.91 8.91 9.00
N SER A 73 -3.88 10.22 8.73
CA SER A 73 -4.66 11.22 9.50
C SER A 73 -6.16 11.20 9.19
N SER A 74 -6.56 10.62 8.04
CA SER A 74 -7.96 10.42 7.67
C SER A 74 -8.56 9.11 8.16
N LEU A 75 -7.71 8.16 8.59
CA LEU A 75 -8.16 6.90 9.15
C LEU A 75 -8.52 7.11 10.63
N SER A 76 -9.68 6.58 11.03
CA SER A 76 -10.01 6.51 12.44
C SER A 76 -9.04 5.61 13.19
N ARG A 77 -8.91 5.81 14.50
CA ARG A 77 -8.10 4.93 15.37
C ARG A 77 -8.44 3.45 15.18
N THR A 78 -9.73 3.14 14.96
CA THR A 78 -10.19 1.77 14.70
C THR A 78 -9.69 1.23 13.36
N GLN A 79 -9.71 2.04 12.30
CA GLN A 79 -9.20 1.61 10.99
C GLN A 79 -7.68 1.42 10.99
N LEU A 80 -6.95 2.26 11.72
CA LEU A 80 -5.51 2.08 11.92
C LEU A 80 -5.22 0.78 12.69
N GLN A 81 -5.98 0.53 13.76
CA GLN A 81 -5.85 -0.70 14.55
C GLN A 81 -6.12 -1.95 13.68
N GLN A 82 -7.21 -1.94 12.89
CA GLN A 82 -7.52 -3.03 11.97
C GLN A 82 -6.43 -3.25 10.91
N ALA A 83 -5.82 -2.17 10.40
CA ALA A 83 -4.74 -2.27 9.43
C ALA A 83 -3.48 -2.88 10.04
N VAL A 84 -3.15 -2.53 11.30
CA VAL A 84 -2.04 -3.13 12.05
C VAL A 84 -2.30 -4.61 12.28
N GLU A 85 -3.47 -4.97 12.79
CA GLU A 85 -3.85 -6.37 13.03
C GLU A 85 -3.83 -7.21 11.74
N ALA A 86 -4.31 -6.64 10.62
CA ALA A 86 -4.26 -7.31 9.33
C ALA A 86 -2.82 -7.50 8.83
N TYR A 87 -1.96 -6.49 9.01
CA TYR A 87 -0.55 -6.58 8.63
C TYR A 87 0.18 -7.63 9.47
N GLU A 88 -0.02 -7.62 10.79
CA GLU A 88 0.55 -8.61 11.70
C GLU A 88 0.09 -10.03 11.35
N ALA A 89 -1.19 -10.25 11.06
CA ALA A 89 -1.70 -11.55 10.66
C ALA A 89 -1.06 -12.06 9.36
N ILE A 90 -0.85 -11.19 8.37
CA ILE A 90 -0.17 -11.54 7.11
C ILE A 90 1.27 -11.97 7.39
N VAL A 91 2.01 -11.16 8.14
CA VAL A 91 3.42 -11.45 8.48
C VAL A 91 3.52 -12.77 9.25
N ARG A 92 2.67 -12.97 10.26
CA ARG A 92 2.66 -14.22 11.05
C ARG A 92 2.43 -15.44 10.17
N ARG A 93 1.51 -15.32 9.21
CA ARG A 93 1.21 -16.39 8.26
C ARG A 93 2.38 -16.69 7.32
N GLU A 94 3.03 -15.66 6.77
CA GLU A 94 4.17 -15.82 5.87
C GLU A 94 5.35 -16.50 6.58
N VAL A 95 5.67 -16.10 7.81
CA VAL A 95 6.74 -16.71 8.61
C VAL A 95 6.50 -18.21 8.84
N VAL A 96 5.28 -18.58 9.22
CA VAL A 96 4.92 -19.99 9.46
C VAL A 96 4.94 -20.77 8.15
N GLU A 97 4.47 -20.18 7.05
CA GLU A 97 4.49 -20.81 5.72
C GLU A 97 5.91 -21.09 5.23
N ASP A 98 6.83 -20.15 5.42
CA ASP A 98 8.24 -20.35 5.08
C ASP A 98 8.87 -21.48 5.92
N ARG A 99 8.58 -21.54 7.22
CA ARG A 99 9.05 -22.64 8.09
C ARG A 99 8.45 -23.99 7.70
N PHE A 100 7.20 -24.01 7.26
CA PHE A 100 6.53 -25.20 6.74
C PHE A 100 7.24 -25.71 5.47
N ARG A 101 7.52 -24.80 4.53
CA ARG A 101 8.21 -25.11 3.27
C ARG A 101 9.66 -25.52 3.47
N GLU A 102 10.38 -24.94 4.42
CA GLU A 102 11.75 -25.35 4.78
C GLU A 102 11.82 -26.82 5.24
N ARG A 103 10.71 -27.36 5.77
CA ARG A 103 10.56 -28.77 6.14
C ARG A 103 10.00 -29.66 5.03
N GLY A 104 9.82 -29.10 3.83
CA GLY A 104 9.25 -29.83 2.69
C GLY A 104 7.74 -30.06 2.80
N LEU A 105 7.05 -29.34 3.69
CA LEU A 105 5.60 -29.46 3.87
C LEU A 105 4.89 -28.36 3.07
N ASP A 106 3.75 -28.70 2.44
CA ASP A 106 2.87 -27.73 1.78
C ASP A 106 1.66 -27.43 2.69
N PRO A 107 1.42 -26.15 3.05
CA PRO A 107 0.21 -25.74 3.79
C PRO A 107 -1.11 -26.19 3.15
N LYS A 108 -1.15 -26.39 1.83
CA LYS A 108 -2.33 -26.88 1.11
C LYS A 108 -2.55 -28.37 1.30
N GLU A 109 -1.49 -29.14 1.47
CA GLU A 109 -1.55 -30.58 1.73
C GLU A 109 -1.85 -30.86 3.20
N TYR A 110 -1.35 -30.02 4.11
CA TYR A 110 -1.55 -30.16 5.56
C TYR A 110 -2.16 -28.89 6.21
N PRO A 111 -3.38 -28.49 5.83
CA PRO A 111 -3.98 -27.25 6.29
C PRO A 111 -4.25 -27.21 7.80
N ALA A 112 -4.67 -28.33 8.41
CA ALA A 112 -4.91 -28.40 9.85
C ALA A 112 -3.62 -28.19 10.66
N CYS A 113 -2.52 -28.81 10.22
CA CYS A 113 -1.22 -28.68 10.84
C CYS A 113 -0.65 -27.26 10.70
N PHE A 114 -0.90 -26.62 9.56
CA PHE A 114 -0.53 -25.24 9.31
C PHE A 114 -1.26 -24.26 10.22
N GLU A 115 -2.59 -24.40 10.36
CA GLU A 115 -3.39 -23.57 11.27
C GLU A 115 -2.97 -23.74 12.73
N GLU A 116 -2.63 -24.97 13.15
CA GLU A 116 -2.13 -25.23 14.51
C GLU A 116 -0.74 -24.60 14.74
N ALA A 117 0.17 -24.72 13.78
CA ALA A 117 1.48 -24.05 13.85
C ALA A 117 1.34 -22.52 13.90
N LEU A 118 0.39 -21.96 13.13
CA LEU A 118 0.09 -20.53 13.12
C LEU A 118 -0.49 -20.05 14.45
N GLY A 119 -1.38 -20.85 15.06
CA GLY A 119 -1.90 -20.62 16.40
C GLY A 119 -0.79 -20.59 17.44
N GLN A 120 0.09 -21.60 17.44
CA GLN A 120 1.22 -21.67 18.37
C GLN A 120 2.20 -20.50 18.20
N TYR A 121 2.47 -20.06 16.97
CA TYR A 121 3.29 -18.87 16.72
C TYR A 121 2.65 -17.60 17.30
N SER A 122 1.35 -17.43 17.03
CA SER A 122 0.59 -16.26 17.43
C SER A 122 0.51 -16.17 18.95
N ASP A 123 0.14 -17.27 19.62
CA ASP A 123 0.07 -17.35 21.08
C ASP A 123 1.42 -17.07 21.73
N ALA A 124 2.52 -17.51 21.11
CA ALA A 124 3.86 -17.25 21.61
C ALA A 124 4.23 -15.77 21.53
N LEU A 125 3.99 -15.12 20.39
CA LEU A 125 4.24 -13.69 20.21
C LEU A 125 3.34 -12.82 21.10
N ASP A 126 2.06 -13.17 21.22
CA ASP A 126 1.09 -12.45 22.06
C ASP A 126 1.40 -12.58 23.56
N SER A 127 2.15 -13.62 23.95
CA SER A 127 2.67 -13.81 25.30
C SER A 127 3.96 -13.03 25.59
N GLN A 128 4.38 -12.12 24.72
CA GLN A 128 5.64 -11.33 24.80
C GLN A 128 6.93 -12.16 24.74
N LEU A 129 6.88 -13.37 24.20
CA LEU A 129 8.11 -14.12 23.92
C LEU A 129 8.88 -13.42 22.79
N LEU A 130 10.20 -13.54 22.84
CA LEU A 130 11.04 -13.07 21.74
C LEU A 130 10.73 -13.89 20.50
N GLU A 131 10.81 -13.26 19.31
CA GLU A 131 10.53 -13.90 18.04
C GLU A 131 11.33 -15.21 17.85
N GLU A 132 12.59 -15.23 18.30
CA GLU A 132 13.45 -16.42 18.27
C GLU A 132 12.87 -17.60 19.06
N GLU A 133 12.30 -17.36 20.24
CA GLU A 133 11.70 -18.40 21.10
C GLU A 133 10.39 -18.93 20.51
N ALA A 134 9.62 -18.05 19.87
CA ALA A 134 8.41 -18.43 19.15
C ALA A 134 8.73 -19.30 17.92
N LEU A 135 9.80 -18.97 17.20
CA LEU A 135 10.29 -19.76 16.07
C LEU A 135 10.82 -21.12 16.51
N GLU A 136 11.51 -21.21 17.65
CA GLU A 136 12.01 -22.47 18.19
C GLU A 136 10.87 -23.42 18.56
N ARG A 137 9.80 -22.91 19.19
CA ARG A 137 8.58 -23.69 19.50
C ARG A 137 7.94 -24.29 18.25
N ILE A 138 7.81 -23.52 17.18
CA ILE A 138 7.26 -24.02 15.91
C ILE A 138 8.20 -25.05 15.29
N ALA A 139 9.51 -24.80 15.33
CA ALA A 139 10.49 -25.76 14.82
C ALA A 139 10.41 -27.11 15.55
N GLU A 140 10.21 -27.12 16.87
CA GLU A 140 9.98 -28.34 17.65
C GLU A 140 8.68 -29.05 17.25
N TYR A 141 7.58 -28.29 17.15
CA TYR A 141 6.28 -28.82 16.76
C TYR A 141 6.33 -29.48 15.38
N LEU A 142 6.87 -28.77 14.38
CA LEU A 142 7.04 -29.29 13.01
C LEU A 142 7.99 -30.49 12.96
N SER A 143 9.03 -30.55 13.81
CA SER A 143 9.95 -31.69 13.85
C SER A 143 9.27 -32.98 14.35
N LYS A 144 8.37 -32.87 15.33
CA LYS A 144 7.59 -34.02 15.82
C LYS A 144 6.64 -34.53 14.74
N MET A 145 5.99 -33.61 14.03
CA MET A 145 5.07 -33.95 12.94
C MET A 145 5.74 -34.68 11.79
N VAL A 146 6.91 -34.22 11.32
CA VAL A 146 7.68 -34.91 10.26
C VAL A 146 8.13 -36.30 10.69
N ALA A 147 8.35 -36.54 11.99
CA ALA A 147 8.71 -37.86 12.51
C ALA A 147 7.52 -38.84 12.56
N ASP A 148 6.28 -38.32 12.52
CA ASP A 148 5.03 -39.10 12.61
C ASP A 148 4.38 -39.35 11.23
N ILE A 149 4.96 -38.85 10.13
CA ILE A 149 4.54 -39.05 8.72
C ILE A 149 5.40 -40.14 8.07
#